data_AF-A0A7U2I5M8-F1
#
_entry.id   AF-A0A7U2I5M8-F1
#
_cell.length_a   1.000
_cell.length_b   1.000
_cell.length_c   1.000
_cell.angle_alpha   90.00
_cell.angle_beta   90.00
_cell.angle_gamma   90.00
#
_symmetry.space_group_name_H-M   'P 1'
#
loop_
_entity.id
_entity.type
_entity.pdbx_description
1 polymer ?
#
loop_
_entity_poly.entity_id
_entity_poly.type
_entity_poly.pdbx_seq_one_letter_code
_entity_poly.pdbx_strand_id
1 'polypeptide(L)'
;MAGLVPLQNITLSFHIWLIRIDPDGRLSLVEYIDNKPIPPYGILSHTWLLAKDEVTFKDMQEHRGSEKKGYAKITFCVEQAQRNGLKFFWVDTCCINKTSSADLSEAINSMYTWYRKSSRCYVYLSDVCNDTSEGVDKDARRWKTAFKNSR
;
A
#
# COMPACT_ATOMS: atom_id res chain seq x y z
N MET A 1 -15.16 -5.64 46.25
CA MET A 1 -13.91 -5.13 45.67
C MET A 1 -14.03 -5.19 44.16
N ALA A 2 -14.23 -4.05 43.51
CA ALA A 2 -14.29 -3.95 42.06
C ALA A 2 -12.86 -3.84 41.52
N GLY A 3 -12.36 -4.88 40.85
CA GLY A 3 -11.06 -4.85 40.20
C GLY A 3 -11.11 -3.97 38.97
N LEU A 4 -10.37 -2.86 38.99
CA LEU A 4 -10.05 -2.11 37.79
C LEU A 4 -9.10 -2.97 36.94
N VAL A 5 -9.60 -3.50 35.83
CA VAL A 5 -8.75 -4.09 34.80
C VAL A 5 -8.15 -2.93 34.02
N PRO A 6 -6.81 -2.77 33.98
CA PRO A 6 -6.19 -1.69 33.22
C PRO A 6 -6.57 -1.81 31.74
N LEU A 7 -6.99 -0.71 31.13
CA LEU A 7 -7.31 -0.54 29.69
C LEU A 7 -6.06 -0.67 28.78
N GLN A 8 -5.03 -1.39 29.22
CA GLN A 8 -3.81 -1.64 28.44
C GLN A 8 -3.86 -2.94 27.62
N ASN A 9 -4.90 -3.76 27.76
CA ASN A 9 -5.05 -5.04 27.07
C ASN A 9 -6.18 -5.06 26.03
N ILE A 10 -6.31 -3.99 25.25
CA ILE A 10 -6.76 -4.20 23.86
C ILE A 10 -5.49 -4.23 23.03
N THR A 11 -4.75 -5.34 23.14
CA THR A 11 -3.85 -5.71 22.06
C THR A 11 -4.79 -5.98 20.90
N LEU A 12 -5.05 -4.97 20.07
CA LEU A 12 -5.52 -5.23 18.72
C LEU A 12 -4.51 -6.25 18.19
N SER A 13 -4.98 -7.47 17.94
CA SER A 13 -4.22 -8.41 17.13
C SER A 13 -3.67 -7.63 15.95
N PHE A 14 -2.40 -7.83 15.65
CA PHE A 14 -1.76 -7.13 14.56
C PHE A 14 -1.79 -8.07 13.36
N HIS A 15 -2.79 -7.88 12.51
CA HIS A 15 -2.93 -8.60 11.25
C HIS A 15 -2.62 -7.68 10.07
N ILE A 16 -1.65 -8.02 9.22
CA ILE A 16 -1.35 -7.28 7.99
C ILE A 16 -1.01 -8.25 6.86
N TRP A 17 -1.50 -7.96 5.66
CA TRP A 17 -1.02 -8.61 4.44
C TRP A 17 -0.01 -7.73 3.74
N LEU A 18 1.13 -8.29 3.34
CA LEU A 18 2.15 -7.60 2.55
C LEU A 18 2.30 -8.27 1.19
N ILE A 19 2.59 -7.49 0.17
CA ILE A 19 3.06 -8.01 -1.11
C ILE A 19 4.57 -8.21 -1.01
N ARG A 20 5.01 -9.45 -1.22
CA ARG A 20 6.41 -9.83 -1.34
C ARG A 20 6.84 -9.82 -2.80
N ILE A 21 8.00 -9.24 -3.08
CA ILE A 21 8.69 -9.36 -4.35
C ILE A 21 9.57 -10.60 -4.30
N ASP A 22 9.20 -11.63 -5.04
CA ASP A 22 9.94 -12.88 -5.13
C ASP A 22 11.24 -12.70 -5.95
N PRO A 23 12.25 -13.58 -5.79
CA PRO A 23 13.52 -13.47 -6.51
C PRO A 23 13.40 -13.49 -8.04
N ASP A 24 12.33 -14.09 -8.57
CA ASP A 24 12.01 -14.14 -10.00
C ASP A 24 11.14 -12.97 -10.48
N GLY A 25 10.86 -12.00 -9.61
CA GLY A 25 10.05 -10.83 -9.90
C GLY A 25 8.55 -11.04 -9.73
N ARG A 26 8.08 -12.24 -9.38
CA ARG A 26 6.66 -12.48 -9.08
C ARG A 26 6.24 -11.80 -7.78
N LEU A 27 4.95 -11.55 -7.66
CA LEU A 27 4.34 -10.92 -6.49
C LEU A 27 3.49 -11.93 -5.74
N SER A 28 3.77 -12.08 -4.46
CA SER A 28 3.05 -13.00 -3.56
C SER A 28 2.43 -12.22 -2.41
N LEU A 29 1.16 -12.51 -2.09
CA LEU A 29 0.50 -11.94 -0.93
C LEU A 29 0.82 -12.80 0.31
N VAL A 30 1.36 -12.17 1.36
CA VAL A 30 1.85 -12.86 2.55
C VAL A 30 1.20 -12.28 3.80
N GLU A 31 0.64 -13.16 4.62
CA GLU A 31 -0.03 -12.83 5.86
C GLU A 31 0.94 -12.75 7.04
N TYR A 32 0.80 -11.70 7.85
CA TYR A 32 1.46 -11.54 9.13
C TYR A 32 0.40 -11.34 10.20
N ILE A 33 0.29 -12.31 11.10
CA ILE A 33 -0.57 -12.28 12.28
C ILE A 33 0.34 -12.36 13.50
N ASP A 34 -0.05 -11.71 14.60
CA ASP A 34 0.40 -11.85 15.99
C ASP A 34 1.73 -12.58 16.26
N ASN A 35 2.61 -11.93 17.04
CA ASN A 35 3.94 -12.43 17.45
C ASN A 35 4.93 -12.70 16.29
N LYS A 36 4.53 -12.60 15.02
CA LYS A 36 5.46 -12.65 13.89
C LYS A 36 6.12 -11.27 13.69
N PRO A 37 7.46 -11.19 13.63
CA PRO A 37 8.14 -9.95 13.31
C PRO A 37 7.78 -9.54 11.87
N ILE A 38 7.22 -8.35 11.72
CA ILE A 38 6.89 -7.77 10.43
C ILE A 38 8.20 -7.29 9.79
N PRO A 39 8.53 -7.70 8.57
CA PRO A 39 9.74 -7.25 7.90
C PRO A 39 9.64 -5.75 7.56
N PRO A 40 10.77 -5.06 7.32
CA PRO A 40 10.75 -3.74 6.71
C PRO A 40 9.96 -3.74 5.41
N TYR A 41 9.06 -2.77 5.26
CA TYR A 41 8.16 -2.68 4.12
C TYR A 41 7.92 -1.23 3.68
N GLY A 42 7.62 -1.05 2.39
CA GLY A 42 7.11 0.20 1.85
C GLY A 42 5.59 0.26 1.98
N ILE A 43 5.01 1.44 2.11
CA ILE A 43 3.56 1.63 2.06
C ILE A 43 3.19 2.58 0.93
N LEU A 44 2.11 2.30 0.22
CA LEU A 44 1.63 3.14 -0.86
C LEU A 44 0.49 4.04 -0.39
N SER A 45 0.69 5.34 -0.47
CA SER A 45 -0.36 6.35 -0.54
C SER A 45 -0.69 6.61 -2.01
N HIS A 46 -1.98 6.56 -2.37
CA HIS A 46 -2.41 6.72 -3.75
C HIS A 46 -3.86 7.19 -3.81
N THR A 47 -4.27 7.61 -5.00
CA THR A 47 -5.68 7.87 -5.30
C THR A 47 -6.30 6.65 -5.97
N TRP A 48 -7.55 6.35 -5.62
CA TRP A 48 -8.28 5.23 -6.19
C TRP A 48 -8.78 5.55 -7.60
N LEU A 49 -8.66 4.58 -8.49
CA LEU A 49 -9.36 4.53 -9.78
C LEU A 49 -10.81 4.05 -9.59
N LEU A 50 -11.52 3.91 -10.70
CA LEU A 50 -12.82 3.23 -10.70
C LEU A 50 -12.65 1.79 -10.19
N ALA A 51 -13.62 1.27 -9.43
CA ALA A 51 -13.52 -0.06 -8.81
C ALA A 51 -13.17 -1.20 -9.79
N LYS A 52 -13.64 -1.12 -11.05
CA LYS A 52 -13.32 -2.10 -12.10
C LYS A 52 -11.84 -2.09 -12.52
N ASP A 53 -11.21 -0.91 -12.42
CA ASP A 53 -9.82 -0.66 -12.80
C ASP A 53 -8.86 -0.89 -11.62
N GLU A 54 -9.38 -1.05 -10.39
CA GLU A 54 -8.60 -1.28 -9.18
C GLU A 54 -8.21 -2.74 -8.99
N VAL A 55 -6.93 -2.97 -8.64
CA VAL A 55 -6.44 -4.30 -8.25
C VAL A 55 -6.90 -4.58 -6.83
N THR A 56 -7.64 -5.67 -6.69
CA THR A 56 -8.21 -6.13 -5.42
C THR A 56 -7.38 -7.24 -4.78
N PHE A 57 -7.68 -7.55 -3.52
CA PHE A 57 -7.10 -8.68 -2.81
C PHE A 57 -7.29 -10.00 -3.58
N LYS A 58 -8.51 -10.22 -4.11
CA LYS A 58 -8.84 -11.39 -4.91
C LYS A 58 -8.02 -11.47 -6.21
N ASP A 59 -7.81 -10.33 -6.89
CA ASP A 59 -7.00 -10.31 -8.12
C ASP A 59 -5.54 -10.69 -7.85
N MET A 60 -5.00 -10.35 -6.67
CA MET A 60 -3.66 -10.76 -6.27
C MET A 60 -3.59 -12.26 -5.94
N GLN A 61 -4.59 -12.80 -5.26
CA GLN A 61 -4.67 -14.24 -4.97
C GLN A 61 -4.81 -15.09 -6.24
N GLU A 62 -5.56 -14.59 -7.23
CA GLU A 62 -5.79 -15.27 -8.51
C GLU A 62 -4.71 -14.96 -9.56
N HIS A 63 -3.72 -14.13 -9.24
CA HIS A 63 -2.68 -13.66 -10.16
C HIS A 63 -3.23 -12.96 -11.42
N ARG A 64 -4.38 -12.28 -11.32
CA ARG A 64 -5.03 -11.53 -12.42
C ARG A 64 -4.87 -10.01 -12.32
N GLY A 65 -4.10 -9.53 -11.34
CA GLY A 65 -3.91 -8.10 -11.12
C GLY A 65 -3.36 -7.35 -12.34
N SER A 66 -2.49 -7.97 -13.13
CA SER A 66 -1.84 -7.36 -14.30
C SER A 66 -2.80 -7.00 -15.44
N GLU A 67 -4.02 -7.51 -15.43
CA GLU A 67 -5.06 -7.19 -16.42
C GLU A 67 -5.73 -5.84 -16.15
N LYS A 68 -5.51 -5.24 -14.97
CA LYS A 68 -6.18 -4.02 -14.53
C LYS A 68 -5.29 -2.80 -14.64
N LYS A 69 -5.87 -1.64 -14.99
CA LYS A 69 -5.15 -0.36 -15.10
C LYS A 69 -4.45 0.04 -13.79
N GLY A 70 -5.09 -0.25 -12.65
CA GLY A 70 -4.54 0.00 -11.32
C GLY A 70 -3.25 -0.78 -11.04
N TYR A 71 -2.87 -1.76 -11.86
CA TYR A 71 -1.60 -2.47 -11.70
C TYR A 71 -0.38 -1.55 -11.87
N ALA A 72 -0.51 -0.44 -12.59
CA ALA A 72 0.57 0.53 -12.78
C ALA A 72 1.16 1.04 -11.45
N LYS A 73 0.32 1.26 -10.43
CA LYS A 73 0.79 1.69 -9.09
C LYS A 73 1.52 0.57 -8.34
N ILE A 74 1.18 -0.69 -8.61
CA ILE A 74 1.87 -1.85 -8.06
C ILE A 74 3.25 -1.96 -8.69
N THR A 75 3.35 -1.86 -10.01
CA THR A 75 4.64 -1.82 -10.73
C THR A 75 5.52 -0.68 -10.22
N PHE A 76 4.96 0.53 -10.06
CA PHE A 76 5.66 1.66 -9.45
C PHE A 76 6.20 1.32 -8.05
N CYS A 77 5.38 0.71 -7.18
CA CYS A 77 5.80 0.27 -5.85
C CYS A 77 6.92 -0.76 -5.90
N VAL A 78 6.88 -1.72 -6.82
CA VAL A 78 7.95 -2.71 -7.01
C VAL A 78 9.27 -2.01 -7.30
N GLU A 79 9.28 -1.08 -8.25
CA GLU A 79 10.47 -0.32 -8.61
C GLU A 79 11.02 0.49 -7.42
N GLN A 80 10.16 1.22 -6.71
CA GLN A 80 10.61 2.01 -5.55
C GLN A 80 11.12 1.12 -4.42
N ALA A 81 10.41 0.04 -4.11
CA ALA A 81 10.82 -0.93 -3.09
C ALA A 81 12.19 -1.53 -3.41
N GLN A 82 12.41 -1.99 -4.64
CA GLN A 82 13.70 -2.53 -5.10
C GLN A 82 14.82 -1.49 -4.98
N ARG A 83 14.60 -0.24 -5.42
CA ARG A 83 15.56 0.87 -5.29
C ARG A 83 15.92 1.17 -3.83
N ASN A 84 15.02 0.90 -2.89
CA ASN A 84 15.24 1.12 -1.47
C ASN A 84 15.59 -0.16 -0.69
N GLY A 85 15.88 -1.27 -1.38
CA GLY A 85 16.27 -2.53 -0.74
C GLY A 85 15.15 -3.20 0.06
N LEU A 86 13.88 -2.84 -0.20
CA LEU A 86 12.70 -3.40 0.44
C LEU A 86 12.16 -4.56 -0.41
N LYS A 87 11.87 -5.69 0.25
CA LYS A 87 11.27 -6.87 -0.38
C LYS A 87 9.76 -6.94 -0.22
N PHE A 88 9.21 -6.09 0.63
CA PHE A 88 7.81 -6.08 1.00
C PHE A 88 7.22 -4.69 0.81
N PHE A 89 5.97 -4.62 0.39
CA PHE A 89 5.20 -3.39 0.40
C PHE A 89 3.72 -3.64 0.64
N TRP A 90 2.98 -2.58 0.98
CA TRP A 90 1.55 -2.62 1.28
C TRP A 90 0.77 -1.63 0.40
N VAL A 91 -0.38 -2.07 -0.10
CA VAL A 91 -1.34 -1.27 -0.88
C VAL A 91 -2.76 -1.61 -0.42
N ASP A 92 -3.53 -0.67 0.12
CA ASP A 92 -4.85 -0.92 0.73
C ASP A 92 -5.83 -1.66 -0.20
N THR A 93 -5.78 -1.39 -1.51
CA THR A 93 -6.73 -1.98 -2.46
C THR A 93 -6.57 -3.49 -2.60
N CYS A 94 -5.34 -4.00 -2.46
CA CYS A 94 -5.03 -5.40 -2.64
C CYS A 94 -4.36 -6.11 -1.45
N CYS A 95 -4.07 -5.38 -0.36
CA CYS A 95 -3.60 -5.92 0.92
C CYS A 95 -4.69 -5.96 1.99
N ILE A 96 -5.91 -5.47 1.70
CA ILE A 96 -7.05 -5.60 2.60
C ILE A 96 -8.08 -6.51 1.94
N ASN A 97 -8.45 -7.61 2.61
CA ASN A 97 -9.57 -8.42 2.18
C ASN A 97 -10.89 -7.73 2.55
N LYS A 98 -11.38 -6.88 1.64
CA LYS A 98 -12.62 -6.10 1.84
C LYS A 98 -13.90 -6.95 1.93
N THR A 99 -13.83 -8.26 1.65
CA THR A 99 -14.98 -9.17 1.80
C THR A 99 -15.09 -9.74 3.22
N SER A 100 -14.02 -9.68 4.01
CA SER A 100 -14.00 -10.01 5.43
C SER A 100 -14.27 -8.74 6.23
N SER A 101 -15.43 -8.67 6.90
CA SER A 101 -15.77 -7.53 7.75
C SER A 101 -14.81 -7.38 8.93
N ALA A 102 -14.27 -8.49 9.44
CA ALA A 102 -13.24 -8.51 10.47
C ALA A 102 -11.94 -7.87 9.96
N ASP A 103 -11.41 -8.33 8.81
CA ASP A 103 -10.16 -7.81 8.23
C ASP A 103 -10.31 -6.33 7.87
N LEU A 104 -11.45 -5.93 7.32
CA LEU A 104 -11.72 -4.54 6.98
C LEU A 104 -11.75 -3.65 8.23
N SER A 105 -12.43 -4.08 9.29
CA SER A 105 -12.52 -3.31 10.54
C SER A 105 -11.17 -3.19 11.22
N GLU A 106 -10.41 -4.29 11.26
CA GLU A 106 -9.06 -4.31 11.80
C GLU A 106 -8.13 -3.39 11.00
N ALA A 107 -8.22 -3.42 9.67
CA ALA A 107 -7.46 -2.55 8.80
C ALA A 107 -7.75 -1.08 9.04
N ILE A 108 -9.01 -0.70 9.16
CA ILE A 108 -9.41 0.69 9.47
C ILE A 108 -8.79 1.14 10.80
N ASN A 109 -8.87 0.30 11.84
CA ASN A 109 -8.35 0.62 13.16
C ASN A 109 -6.81 0.62 13.24
N SER A 110 -6.15 -0.10 12.34
CA SER A 110 -4.68 -0.30 12.35
C SER A 110 -3.93 0.50 11.30
N MET A 111 -4.61 1.07 10.30
CA MET A 111 -3.97 1.72 9.14
C MET A 111 -2.96 2.79 9.55
N TYR A 112 -3.31 3.68 10.49
CA TYR A 112 -2.38 4.69 11.00
C TYR A 112 -1.08 4.06 11.55
N THR A 113 -1.21 2.95 12.29
CA THR A 113 -0.06 2.23 12.84
C THR A 113 0.79 1.62 11.73
N TRP A 114 0.18 1.12 10.65
CA TRP A 114 0.91 0.59 9.49
C TRP A 114 1.69 1.69 8.76
N TYR A 115 1.06 2.83 8.50
CA TYR A 115 1.76 3.99 7.95
C TYR A 115 2.95 4.40 8.82
N ARG A 116 2.74 4.51 10.14
CA ARG A 116 3.80 4.90 11.09
C ARG A 116 4.95 3.89 11.15
N LYS A 117 4.67 2.59 11.01
CA LYS A 117 5.68 1.51 11.08
C LYS A 117 6.35 1.22 9.73
N SER A 118 5.83 1.74 8.62
CA SER A 118 6.44 1.56 7.30
C SER A 118 7.85 2.16 7.26
N SER A 119 8.74 1.53 6.51
CA SER A 119 10.11 2.04 6.30
C SER A 119 10.14 3.18 5.30
N ARG A 120 9.19 3.20 4.36
CA ARG A 120 9.02 4.23 3.33
C ARG A 120 7.54 4.40 3.01
N CYS A 121 7.12 5.63 2.78
CA CYS A 121 5.82 5.94 2.19
C CYS A 121 6.05 6.44 0.75
N TYR A 122 5.51 5.72 -0.21
CA TYR A 122 5.51 6.12 -1.61
C TYR A 122 4.17 6.78 -1.94
N VAL A 123 4.20 7.78 -2.82
CA VAL A 123 3.00 8.49 -3.26
C VAL A 123 2.85 8.28 -4.76
N TYR A 124 1.70 7.75 -5.18
CA TYR A 124 1.35 7.57 -6.59
C TYR A 124 0.08 8.35 -6.91
N LEU A 125 0.21 9.34 -7.80
CA LEU A 125 -0.89 10.18 -8.28
C LEU A 125 -1.05 9.97 -9.78
N SER A 126 -2.09 9.24 -10.17
CA SER A 126 -2.33 8.85 -11.57
C SER A 126 -2.63 10.03 -12.50
N ASP A 127 -3.04 11.17 -11.93
CA ASP A 127 -3.43 12.41 -12.61
C ASP A 127 -2.31 13.47 -12.64
N VAL A 128 -1.11 13.15 -12.14
CA VAL A 128 0.05 14.04 -12.16
C VAL A 128 1.07 13.55 -13.20
N CYS A 129 1.01 14.09 -14.41
CA CYS A 129 2.03 13.84 -15.44
C CYS A 129 3.30 14.67 -15.17
N ASN A 130 4.45 14.00 -15.15
CA ASN A 130 5.75 14.61 -15.33
C ASN A 130 6.10 14.55 -16.83
N ASP A 131 5.61 15.51 -17.62
CA ASP A 131 6.13 15.69 -18.97
C ASP A 131 7.60 16.09 -18.85
N THR A 132 8.50 15.15 -19.06
CA THR A 132 9.96 15.36 -19.04
C THR A 132 10.42 15.68 -20.46
N SER A 133 9.94 16.80 -21.01
CA SER A 133 10.49 17.37 -22.23
C SER A 133 11.54 18.40 -21.83
N GLU A 134 12.81 18.05 -21.99
CA GLU A 134 14.03 18.82 -21.69
C GLU A 134 13.83 20.35 -21.68
N GLY A 135 13.59 20.92 -20.50
CA GLY A 135 13.37 22.35 -20.31
C GLY A 135 13.36 22.75 -18.82
N VAL A 136 14.56 22.79 -18.23
CA VAL A 136 14.90 22.74 -16.78
C VAL A 136 14.24 23.78 -15.84
N ASP A 137 13.37 24.69 -16.30
CA ASP A 137 12.67 25.66 -15.42
C ASP A 137 11.13 25.68 -15.57
N LYS A 138 10.57 25.17 -16.68
CA LYS A 138 9.10 25.13 -16.88
C LYS A 138 8.46 23.90 -16.24
N ASP A 139 9.18 22.78 -16.21
CA ASP A 139 8.67 21.51 -15.68
C ASP A 139 8.45 21.56 -14.16
N ALA A 140 9.31 22.26 -13.42
CA ALA A 140 9.21 22.36 -11.96
C ALA A 140 7.93 23.08 -11.48
N ARG A 141 7.38 24.01 -12.27
CA ARG A 141 6.09 24.65 -11.97
C ARG A 141 4.91 23.79 -12.39
N ARG A 142 5.05 23.06 -13.49
CA ARG A 142 3.97 22.28 -14.09
C ARG A 142 3.53 21.12 -13.19
N TRP A 143 4.47 20.31 -12.68
CA TRP A 143 4.12 19.23 -11.76
C TRP A 143 3.59 19.76 -10.43
N LYS A 144 4.08 20.91 -9.94
CA LYS A 144 3.55 21.55 -8.72
C LYS A 144 2.10 21.97 -8.88
N THR A 145 1.74 22.54 -10.03
CA THR A 145 0.35 22.90 -10.34
C THR A 145 -0.52 21.66 -10.49
N ALA A 146 -0.05 20.64 -11.22
CA ALA A 146 -0.76 19.38 -11.37
C ALA A 146 -0.98 18.69 -10.02
N PHE A 147 0.04 18.64 -9.16
CA PHE A 147 -0.03 18.11 -7.80
C PHE A 147 -1.05 18.86 -6.94
N LYS A 148 -1.05 20.19 -6.96
CA LYS A 148 -2.03 21.01 -6.23
C LYS A 148 -3.47 20.76 -6.68
N ASN A 149 -3.66 20.40 -7.93
CA ASN A 149 -4.96 20.12 -8.54
C ASN A 149 -5.30 18.63 -8.55
N SER A 150 -4.44 17.78 -7.98
CA SER A 150 -4.66 16.34 -7.89
C SER A 150 -5.80 16.07 -6.90
N ARG A 151 -6.57 15.01 -7.18
CA ARG A 151 -7.80 14.66 -6.47
C ARG A 151 -7.60 14.20 -5.02
#